data_AF-A0AAE1G127-F1
#
_entry.id   AF-A0AAE1G127-F1
#
_cell.length_a   1.000
_cell.length_b   1.000
_cell.length_c   1.000
_cell.angle_alpha   90.00
_cell.angle_beta   90.00
_cell.angle_gamma   90.00
#
_symmetry.space_group_name_H-M   'P 1'
#
loop_
_entity.id
_entity.type
_entity.pdbx_description
1 polymer ?
#
loop_
_entity_poly.entity_id
_entity_poly.type
_entity_poly.pdbx_seq_one_letter_code
_entity_poly.pdbx_strand_id
1 'polypeptide(L)'
;PLIKEMSDNMRTRANNASSPARMHMYSGHDTTLVVLMEGLGVYNGIPPPYATTFLLELHNIRGQRFVKMYLMNDSSLVTPPHPLTLPGCGKVLCPLDTWLTVAGVVVPDDWTKECQTTRDSSLILGTDTVAALCVGLVLAVSLLLLVAYNLSWWWRTRPFSYHAVPNNSP
;
A
#
# COMPACT_ATOMS: atom_id res chain seq x y z
N PRO A 1 -2.43 -11.39 2.84
CA PRO A 1 -1.20 -12.12 3.25
C PRO A 1 -1.44 -13.33 4.17
N LEU A 2 -2.10 -13.17 5.32
CA LEU A 2 -2.32 -14.27 6.29
C LEU A 2 -3.15 -15.43 5.72
N ILE A 3 -4.25 -15.11 5.01
CA ILE A 3 -5.09 -16.12 4.35
C ILE A 3 -4.26 -16.96 3.36
N LYS A 4 -3.36 -16.32 2.58
CA LYS A 4 -2.44 -17.00 1.65
C LYS A 4 -1.56 -18.01 2.39
N GLU A 5 -0.96 -17.62 3.50
CA GLU A 5 -0.09 -18.49 4.28
C GLU A 5 -0.86 -19.69 4.85
N MET A 6 -2.05 -19.46 5.40
CA MET A 6 -2.94 -20.54 5.87
C MET A 6 -3.33 -21.49 4.72
N SER A 7 -3.63 -20.94 3.54
CA SER A 7 -3.91 -21.72 2.32
C SER A 7 -2.76 -22.62 1.93
N ASP A 8 -1.55 -22.06 1.89
CA ASP A 8 -0.36 -22.76 1.45
C ASP A 8 0.05 -23.85 2.45
N ASN A 9 -0.10 -23.59 3.75
CA ASN A 9 0.12 -24.60 4.79
C ASN A 9 -0.85 -25.78 4.64
N MET A 10 -2.15 -25.50 4.43
CA MET A 10 -3.14 -26.56 4.20
C MET A 10 -2.88 -27.33 2.92
N ARG A 11 -2.56 -26.65 1.81
CA ARG A 11 -2.22 -27.27 0.53
C ARG A 11 -0.98 -28.16 0.64
N THR A 12 0.05 -27.68 1.33
CA THR A 12 1.28 -28.43 1.58
C THR A 12 1.00 -29.69 2.40
N ARG A 13 0.21 -29.57 3.48
CA ARG A 13 -0.19 -30.72 4.31
C ARG A 13 -1.14 -31.68 3.59
N ALA A 14 -1.94 -31.18 2.65
CA ALA A 14 -2.80 -31.99 1.81
C ALA A 14 -1.99 -32.90 0.87
N ASN A 15 -0.98 -32.31 0.21
CA ASN A 15 -0.15 -33.00 -0.79
C ASN A 15 0.98 -33.84 -0.17
N ASN A 16 1.49 -33.45 1.00
CA ASN A 16 2.57 -34.16 1.69
C ASN A 16 2.17 -34.48 3.14
N ALA A 17 1.65 -35.69 3.33
CA ALA A 17 1.24 -36.19 4.65
C ALA A 17 2.43 -36.38 5.63
N SER A 18 3.67 -36.35 5.14
CA SER A 18 4.89 -36.46 5.94
C SER A 18 5.41 -35.10 6.43
N SER A 19 4.74 -33.98 6.08
CA SER A 19 5.10 -32.65 6.60
C SER A 19 5.10 -32.65 8.14
N PRO A 20 6.17 -32.21 8.83
CA PRO A 20 6.29 -32.33 10.28
C PRO A 20 5.31 -31.43 11.04
N ALA A 21 4.96 -30.27 10.47
CA ALA A 21 4.04 -29.33 11.10
C ALA A 21 2.59 -29.84 11.00
N ARG A 22 1.96 -30.07 12.15
CA ARG A 22 0.53 -30.41 12.27
C ARG A 22 -0.32 -29.26 12.78
N MET A 23 0.33 -28.20 13.27
CA MET A 23 -0.32 -27.05 13.88
C MET A 23 0.53 -25.81 13.61
N HIS A 24 -0.14 -24.72 13.23
CA HIS A 24 0.45 -23.40 13.06
C HIS A 24 -0.30 -22.46 13.99
N MET A 25 0.42 -21.72 14.84
CA MET A 25 -0.15 -20.77 15.78
C MET A 25 0.32 -19.35 15.41
N TYR A 26 -0.65 -18.46 15.25
CA TYR A 26 -0.41 -17.05 14.94
C TYR A 26 -0.92 -16.21 16.09
N SER A 27 0.00 -15.56 16.81
CA SER A 27 -0.37 -14.55 17.80
C SER A 27 -0.51 -13.21 17.09
N GLY A 28 -1.65 -12.55 17.27
CA GLY A 28 -1.99 -11.29 16.61
C GLY A 28 -2.88 -10.42 17.48
N HIS A 29 -3.40 -9.35 16.87
CA HIS A 29 -4.28 -8.40 17.54
C HIS A 29 -5.75 -8.63 17.17
N ASP A 30 -6.66 -8.00 17.91
CA ASP A 30 -8.09 -7.93 17.60
C ASP A 30 -8.34 -7.50 16.14
N THR A 31 -7.63 -6.48 15.66
CA THR A 31 -7.64 -6.01 14.28
C THR A 31 -7.20 -7.08 13.28
N THR A 32 -6.25 -7.95 13.64
CA THR A 32 -5.84 -9.09 12.81
C THR A 32 -7.00 -10.06 12.62
N LEU A 33 -7.72 -10.38 13.70
CA LEU A 33 -8.88 -11.25 13.66
C LEU A 33 -10.05 -10.62 12.90
N VAL A 34 -10.32 -9.32 13.10
CA VAL A 34 -11.35 -8.60 12.36
C VAL A 34 -11.07 -8.65 10.86
N VAL A 35 -9.86 -8.27 10.42
CA VAL A 35 -9.50 -8.28 8.99
C VAL A 35 -9.51 -9.71 8.42
N LEU A 36 -9.08 -10.71 9.18
CA LEU A 36 -9.15 -12.11 8.76
C LEU A 36 -10.60 -12.57 8.55
N MET A 37 -11.48 -12.33 9.53
CA MET A 37 -12.89 -12.71 9.45
C MET A 37 -13.64 -11.92 8.38
N GLU A 38 -13.32 -10.64 8.20
CA GLU A 38 -13.88 -9.78 7.17
C GLU A 38 -13.48 -10.25 5.78
N GLY A 39 -12.20 -10.55 5.57
CA GLY A 39 -11.71 -11.11 4.30
C GLY A 39 -12.34 -12.46 3.97
N LEU A 40 -12.72 -13.25 4.97
CA LEU A 40 -13.45 -14.51 4.80
C LEU A 40 -14.98 -14.34 4.79
N GLY A 41 -15.50 -13.12 4.97
CA GLY A 41 -16.93 -12.82 4.97
C GLY A 41 -17.71 -13.46 6.14
N VAL A 42 -17.07 -13.70 7.28
CA VAL A 42 -17.65 -14.36 8.46
C VAL A 42 -17.64 -13.47 9.71
N TYR A 43 -17.22 -12.21 9.57
CA TYR A 43 -17.23 -11.26 10.67
C TYR A 43 -18.66 -10.85 11.04
N ASN A 44 -18.94 -10.76 12.34
CA ASN A 44 -20.27 -10.44 12.87
C ASN A 44 -20.43 -8.96 13.29
N GLY A 45 -19.44 -8.11 13.02
CA GLY A 45 -19.46 -6.70 13.41
C GLY A 45 -19.11 -6.42 14.87
N ILE A 46 -18.82 -7.45 15.68
CA ILE A 46 -18.51 -7.29 17.11
C ILE A 46 -16.99 -7.37 17.30
N PRO A 47 -16.37 -6.41 18.00
CA PRO A 47 -14.94 -6.49 18.33
C PRO A 47 -14.64 -7.79 19.08
N PRO A 48 -13.60 -8.55 18.68
CA PRO A 48 -13.29 -9.83 19.31
C PRO A 48 -12.84 -9.60 20.76
N PRO A 49 -13.44 -10.27 21.76
CA PRO A 49 -12.99 -10.18 23.14
C PRO A 49 -11.58 -10.77 23.32
N TYR A 50 -10.98 -10.54 24.49
CA TYR A 50 -9.67 -11.12 24.81
C TYR A 50 -9.65 -12.64 24.65
N ALA A 51 -8.50 -13.13 24.16
CA ALA A 51 -8.26 -14.55 23.87
C ALA A 51 -9.21 -15.16 22.83
N THR A 52 -9.88 -14.34 22.02
CA THR A 52 -10.61 -14.85 20.85
C THR A 52 -9.65 -15.61 19.93
N THR A 53 -10.05 -16.82 19.53
CA THR A 53 -9.25 -17.68 18.66
C THR A 53 -10.07 -18.06 17.43
N PHE A 54 -9.51 -17.81 16.25
CA PHE A 54 -10.03 -18.32 14.99
C PHE A 54 -9.31 -19.63 14.65
N LEU A 55 -10.05 -20.73 14.57
CA LEU A 55 -9.49 -22.05 14.27
C LEU A 55 -9.81 -22.43 12.82
N LEU A 56 -8.80 -22.93 12.12
CA LEU A 56 -8.90 -23.44 10.77
C LEU A 56 -8.35 -24.86 10.74
N GLU A 57 -9.22 -25.84 10.48
CA GLU A 57 -8.87 -27.26 10.55
C GLU A 57 -8.90 -27.92 9.18
N LEU A 58 -7.84 -28.66 8.85
CA LEU A 58 -7.77 -29.52 7.67
C LEU A 58 -8.10 -30.98 8.03
N HIS A 59 -9.18 -31.50 7.47
CA HIS A 59 -9.66 -32.86 7.66
C HIS A 59 -9.34 -33.74 6.45
N ASN A 60 -9.10 -35.03 6.68
CA ASN A 60 -9.05 -36.05 5.65
C ASN A 60 -10.14 -37.10 5.91
N ILE A 61 -11.16 -37.13 5.05
CA ILE A 61 -12.30 -38.04 5.17
C ILE A 61 -12.31 -38.89 3.91
N ARG A 62 -11.99 -40.19 4.06
CA ARG A 62 -11.98 -41.17 2.95
C ARG A 62 -11.12 -40.71 1.76
N GLY A 63 -9.97 -40.09 2.03
CA GLY A 63 -9.04 -39.59 1.00
C GLY A 63 -9.35 -38.19 0.49
N GLN A 64 -10.54 -37.63 0.78
CA GLN A 64 -10.91 -36.28 0.40
C GLN A 64 -10.57 -35.29 1.50
N ARG A 65 -10.15 -34.08 1.11
CA ARG A 65 -9.72 -33.04 2.04
C ARG A 65 -10.78 -31.97 2.22
N PHE A 66 -11.00 -31.60 3.48
CA PHE A 66 -12.01 -30.62 3.87
C PHE A 66 -11.44 -29.63 4.85
N VAL A 67 -11.98 -28.42 4.82
CA VAL A 67 -11.65 -27.33 5.72
C VAL A 67 -12.87 -27.04 6.59
N LYS A 68 -12.63 -26.89 7.90
CA LYS A 68 -13.61 -26.37 8.86
C LYS A 68 -13.06 -25.14 9.54
N MET A 69 -13.95 -24.19 9.82
CA MET A 69 -13.63 -22.94 10.50
C MET A 69 -14.42 -22.88 11.80
N TYR A 70 -13.78 -22.40 12.87
CA TYR A 70 -14.43 -22.18 14.14
C TYR A 70 -13.99 -20.85 14.76
N LEU A 71 -14.90 -20.23 15.53
CA LEU A 71 -14.62 -19.07 16.35
C LEU A 71 -14.83 -19.42 17.82
N MET A 72 -13.76 -19.30 18.61
CA MET A 72 -13.85 -19.34 20.06
C MET A 72 -13.76 -17.88 20.56
N ASN A 73 -14.87 -17.34 21.03
CA ASN A 73 -14.97 -15.98 21.57
C ASN A 73 -15.50 -15.94 23.02
N ASP A 74 -15.55 -17.10 23.68
CA ASP A 74 -15.93 -17.25 25.08
C ASP A 74 -14.70 -17.64 25.90
N SER A 75 -14.20 -16.68 26.68
CA SER A 75 -13.03 -16.87 27.54
C SER A 75 -13.32 -17.74 28.77
N SER A 76 -14.60 -18.02 29.09
CA SER A 76 -14.97 -18.92 30.18
C SER A 76 -14.79 -20.40 29.82
N LEU A 77 -14.58 -20.72 28.53
CA LEU A 77 -14.45 -22.07 27.98
C LEU A 77 -15.65 -22.99 28.27
N VAL A 78 -16.80 -22.41 28.62
CA VAL A 78 -18.05 -23.15 28.87
C VAL A 78 -18.70 -23.53 27.55
N THR A 79 -18.63 -22.65 26.56
CA THR A 79 -19.19 -22.91 25.23
C THR A 79 -18.14 -23.52 24.28
N PRO A 80 -18.52 -24.53 23.47
CA PRO A 80 -17.63 -25.07 22.45
C PRO A 80 -17.43 -24.03 21.32
N PRO A 81 -16.30 -24.09 20.58
CA PRO A 81 -16.05 -23.20 19.45
C PRO A 81 -17.21 -23.19 18.45
N HIS A 82 -17.66 -22.00 18.07
CA HIS A 82 -18.78 -21.83 17.15
C HIS A 82 -18.36 -22.17 15.72
N PRO A 83 -19.05 -23.09 15.02
CA PRO A 83 -18.73 -23.41 13.63
C PRO A 83 -19.06 -22.24 12.71
N LEU A 84 -18.14 -21.92 11.80
CA LEU A 84 -18.32 -20.91 10.77
C LEU A 84 -18.49 -21.58 9.39
N THR A 85 -19.29 -20.96 8.54
CA THR A 85 -19.47 -21.39 7.13
C THR A 85 -18.87 -20.35 6.21
N LEU A 86 -17.91 -20.73 5.38
CA LEU A 86 -17.35 -19.84 4.38
C LEU A 86 -18.43 -19.52 3.32
N PRO A 87 -18.77 -18.24 3.09
CA PRO A 87 -19.64 -17.86 1.98
C PRO A 87 -19.08 -18.40 0.66
N GLY A 88 -19.92 -19.05 -0.15
CA GLY A 88 -19.48 -19.73 -1.38
C GLY A 88 -19.19 -21.24 -1.24
N CYS A 89 -18.96 -21.76 -0.03
CA CYS A 89 -18.88 -23.22 0.19
C CYS A 89 -20.26 -23.87 0.43
N GLY A 90 -21.23 -23.10 0.97
CA GLY A 90 -22.61 -23.54 1.24
C GLY A 90 -22.80 -24.50 2.42
N LYS A 91 -21.71 -24.98 3.04
CA LYS A 91 -21.72 -25.90 4.20
C LYS A 91 -20.49 -25.72 5.07
N VAL A 92 -20.59 -26.11 6.34
CA VAL A 92 -19.48 -26.05 7.32
C VAL A 92 -18.28 -26.90 6.88
N LEU A 93 -18.53 -28.08 6.28
CA LEU A 93 -17.48 -28.96 5.78
C LEU A 93 -17.14 -28.59 4.32
N CYS A 94 -16.25 -27.62 4.13
CA CYS A 94 -15.91 -27.14 2.79
C CYS A 94 -14.81 -28.01 2.14
N PRO A 95 -14.95 -28.50 0.89
CA PRO A 95 -13.85 -29.15 0.18
C PRO A 95 -12.64 -28.23 0.07
N LEU A 96 -11.43 -28.76 0.26
CA LEU A 96 -10.20 -27.95 0.25
C LEU A 96 -10.03 -27.14 -1.05
N ASP A 97 -10.31 -27.75 -2.21
CA ASP A 97 -10.18 -27.06 -3.50
C ASP A 97 -11.16 -25.88 -3.60
N THR A 98 -12.41 -26.08 -3.16
CA THR A 98 -13.40 -25.00 -3.11
C THR A 98 -12.97 -23.89 -2.15
N TRP A 99 -12.46 -24.25 -0.97
CA TRP A 99 -11.95 -23.28 -0.01
C TRP A 99 -10.81 -22.45 -0.62
N LEU A 100 -9.86 -23.10 -1.31
CA LEU A 100 -8.73 -22.42 -1.96
C LEU A 100 -9.21 -21.44 -3.05
N THR A 101 -10.20 -21.83 -3.84
CA THR A 101 -10.78 -20.95 -4.86
C THR A 101 -11.50 -19.75 -4.24
N VAL A 102 -12.35 -19.98 -3.24
CA VAL A 102 -13.16 -18.93 -2.61
C VAL A 102 -12.29 -17.96 -1.80
N ALA A 103 -11.44 -18.49 -0.92
CA ALA A 103 -10.53 -17.67 -0.13
C ALA A 103 -9.46 -16.97 -1.00
N GLY A 104 -9.12 -17.56 -2.15
CA GLY A 104 -8.17 -17.00 -3.10
C GLY A 104 -8.60 -15.65 -3.68
N VAL A 105 -9.89 -15.33 -3.71
CA VAL A 105 -10.40 -14.05 -4.24
C VAL A 105 -9.87 -12.84 -3.46
N VAL A 106 -9.62 -13.00 -2.15
CA VAL A 106 -9.09 -11.92 -1.28
C VAL A 106 -7.59 -12.05 -1.03
N VAL A 107 -6.94 -13.00 -1.70
CA VAL A 107 -5.50 -13.21 -1.59
C VAL A 107 -4.80 -12.40 -2.69
N PRO A 108 -3.88 -11.49 -2.33
CA PRO A 108 -3.13 -10.71 -3.31
C PRO A 108 -2.17 -11.62 -4.09
N ASP A 109 -2.07 -11.36 -5.39
CA ASP A 109 -1.09 -11.99 -6.28
C ASP A 109 0.29 -11.40 -6.01
N ASP A 110 0.38 -10.07 -6.07
CA ASP A 110 1.60 -9.29 -5.79
C ASP A 110 1.25 -8.13 -4.85
N TRP A 111 1.48 -8.36 -3.57
CA TRP A 111 1.24 -7.38 -2.51
C TRP A 111 1.96 -6.06 -2.75
N THR A 112 3.21 -6.10 -3.21
CA THR A 112 4.02 -4.88 -3.39
C THR A 112 3.46 -4.05 -4.53
N LYS A 113 3.05 -4.68 -5.63
CA LYS A 113 2.43 -3.99 -6.76
C LYS A 113 1.04 -3.46 -6.42
N GLU A 114 0.20 -4.26 -5.77
CA GLU A 114 -1.17 -3.88 -5.41
C GLU A 114 -1.23 -2.77 -4.36
N CYS A 115 -0.23 -2.67 -3.48
CA CYS A 115 -0.14 -1.58 -2.51
C CYS A 115 0.42 -0.27 -3.07
N GLN A 116 0.90 -0.24 -4.32
CA GLN A 116 1.34 1.01 -4.93
C GLN A 116 0.11 1.89 -5.19
N THR A 117 0.03 3.00 -4.46
CA THR A 117 -0.85 4.08 -4.87
C THR A 117 -0.30 4.65 -6.18
N THR A 118 -1.16 4.92 -7.16
CA THR A 118 -0.83 5.77 -8.30
C THR A 118 -0.64 7.20 -7.79
N ARG A 119 0.45 7.43 -7.05
CA ARG A 119 1.05 8.75 -7.03
C ARG A 119 1.67 8.88 -8.40
N ASP A 120 0.90 9.46 -9.31
CA ASP A 120 1.44 10.22 -10.42
C ASP A 120 2.39 11.27 -9.82
N SER A 121 3.61 10.83 -9.51
CA SER A 121 4.77 11.67 -9.27
C SER A 121 5.30 12.20 -10.61
N SER A 122 4.45 12.23 -11.64
CA SER A 122 4.63 13.21 -12.69
C SER A 122 4.57 14.56 -11.99
N LEU A 123 5.70 15.25 -12.00
CA LEU A 123 5.81 16.67 -11.73
C LEU A 123 4.97 17.41 -12.79
N ILE A 124 3.64 17.27 -12.75
CA ILE A 124 2.73 18.11 -13.51
C ILE A 124 2.76 19.41 -12.71
N LEU A 125 3.68 20.29 -13.08
CA LEU A 125 3.60 21.69 -12.70
C LEU A 125 2.18 22.12 -13.09
N GLY A 126 1.31 22.36 -12.09
CA GLY A 126 -0.03 22.84 -12.34
C GLY A 126 0.04 24.09 -13.23
N THR A 127 -0.99 24.32 -14.03
CA THR A 127 -1.05 25.45 -14.98
C THR A 127 -0.65 26.78 -14.32
N ASP A 128 -1.00 26.96 -13.05
CA ASP A 128 -0.68 28.16 -12.26
C ASP A 128 0.83 28.31 -12.01
N THR A 129 1.52 27.19 -11.76
CA THR A 129 2.98 27.18 -11.55
C THR A 129 3.73 27.44 -12.85
N VAL A 130 3.26 26.90 -13.98
CA VAL A 130 3.82 27.19 -15.31
C VAL A 130 3.63 28.67 -15.65
N ALA A 131 2.41 29.19 -15.44
CA ALA A 131 2.09 30.59 -15.71
C ALA A 131 2.96 31.54 -14.87
N ALA A 132 3.14 31.25 -13.59
CA ALA A 132 3.99 32.05 -12.70
C ALA A 132 5.46 32.09 -13.15
N LEU A 133 6.02 30.93 -13.57
CA LEU A 133 7.38 30.87 -14.11
C LEU A 133 7.53 31.65 -15.41
N CYS A 134 6.55 31.55 -16.32
CA CYS A 134 6.55 32.30 -17.57
C CYS A 134 6.51 33.81 -17.33
N VAL A 135 5.63 34.29 -16.44
CA VAL A 135 5.55 35.72 -16.08
C VAL A 135 6.85 36.20 -15.45
N GLY A 136 7.43 35.41 -14.53
CA GLY A 136 8.72 35.72 -13.92
C GLY A 136 9.85 35.87 -14.93
N LEU A 137 9.94 34.96 -15.91
CA LEU A 137 10.94 35.04 -16.98
C LEU A 137 10.77 36.28 -17.87
N VAL A 138 9.53 36.61 -18.25
CA VAL A 138 9.24 37.81 -19.07
C VAL A 138 9.64 39.08 -18.32
N LEU A 139 9.31 39.18 -17.04
CA LEU A 139 9.69 40.33 -16.21
C LEU A 139 11.22 40.45 -16.09
N ALA A 140 11.92 39.34 -15.84
CA ALA A 140 13.38 39.33 -15.74
C ALA A 140 14.05 39.80 -17.06
N VAL A 141 13.59 39.28 -18.21
CA VAL A 141 14.12 39.69 -19.52
C VAL A 141 13.84 41.17 -19.79
N SER A 142 12.62 41.65 -19.48
CA SER A 142 12.28 43.06 -19.66
C SER A 142 13.16 44.00 -18.83
N LEU A 143 13.46 43.62 -17.59
CA LEU A 143 14.33 44.38 -16.69
C LEU A 143 15.77 44.41 -17.22
N LEU A 144 16.28 43.28 -17.70
CA LEU A 144 17.62 43.20 -18.29
C LEU A 144 17.76 44.10 -19.53
N LEU A 145 16.74 44.11 -20.40
CA LEU A 145 16.72 44.98 -21.58
C LEU A 145 16.69 46.46 -21.19
N LEU A 146 15.89 46.85 -20.19
CA LEU A 146 15.86 48.22 -19.68
C LEU A 146 17.20 48.63 -19.06
N VAL A 147 17.81 47.76 -18.28
CA VAL A 147 19.14 48.00 -17.69
C VAL A 147 20.19 48.16 -18.78
N ALA A 148 20.23 47.26 -19.76
CA ALA A 148 21.14 47.34 -20.90
C ALA A 148 20.92 48.61 -21.73
N TYR A 149 19.66 48.98 -21.97
CA TYR A 149 19.32 50.23 -22.65
C TYR A 149 19.84 51.45 -21.89
N ASN A 150 19.56 51.54 -20.59
CA ASN A 150 20.03 52.63 -19.74
C ASN A 150 21.56 52.70 -19.65
N LEU A 151 22.25 51.56 -19.52
CA LEU A 151 23.71 51.47 -19.57
C LEU A 151 24.26 51.95 -20.90
N SER A 152 23.67 51.51 -22.02
CA SER A 152 24.09 51.93 -23.36
C SER A 152 23.86 53.42 -23.61
N TRP A 153 22.74 53.96 -23.12
CA TRP A 153 22.41 55.38 -23.20
C TRP A 153 23.38 56.21 -22.36
N TRP A 154 23.61 55.81 -21.10
CA TRP A 154 24.60 56.43 -20.22
C TRP A 154 26.01 56.41 -20.82
N TRP A 155 26.40 55.29 -21.45
CA TRP A 155 27.72 55.17 -22.08
C TRP A 155 27.86 56.12 -23.28
N ARG A 156 26.78 56.33 -24.04
CA ARG A 156 26.74 57.29 -25.16
C ARG A 156 26.72 58.75 -24.71
N THR A 157 26.06 59.07 -23.60
CA THR A 157 25.90 60.45 -23.12
C THR A 157 26.97 60.88 -22.13
N ARG A 158 27.85 59.97 -21.69
CA ARG A 158 29.05 60.28 -20.89
C ARG A 158 30.01 61.16 -21.70
N PRO A 159 30.28 62.41 -21.29
CA PRO A 159 31.32 63.21 -21.91
C PRO A 159 32.70 62.62 -21.57
N PHE A 160 33.47 62.25 -22.59
CA PHE A 160 34.86 61.83 -22.42
C PHE A 160 35.72 63.09 -22.16
N SER A 161 35.91 63.46 -20.89
CA SER A 161 36.86 64.51 -20.54
C SER A 161 38.28 63.95 -20.57
N TYR A 162 39.01 64.20 -21.66
CA TYR A 162 40.46 64.04 -21.67
C TYR A 162 41.09 65.24 -20.93
N HIS A 163 41.71 65.00 -19.78
CA HIS A 163 42.64 65.98 -19.21
C HIS A 163 43.97 65.85 -19.94
N ALA A 164 44.31 66.84 -20.77
CA ALA A 164 45.62 66.96 -21.36
C ALA A 164 46.65 67.24 -20.26
N VAL A 165 47.70 66.40 -20.18
CA VAL A 165 48.87 66.64 -19.31
C VAL A 165 49.63 67.85 -19.87
N PRO A 166 49.85 68.93 -19.09
CA PRO A 166 50.65 70.06 -19.58
C PRO A 166 52.08 69.60 -19.84
N ASN A 167 52.53 69.81 -21.07
CA ASN A 167 53.90 69.55 -21.50
C ASN A 167 54.77 70.71 -21.00
N ASN A 168 55.49 70.50 -19.88
CA ASN A 168 56.48 71.46 -19.39
C ASN A 168 57.88 71.00 -19.83
N SER A 169 58.48 71.70 -20.80
CA SER A 169 59.94 71.84 -20.94
C SER A 169 60.30 72.77 -22.10
N PRO A 170 61.51 73.38 -22.12
CA PRO A 170 62.52 73.51 -21.06
C PRO A 170 62.56 74.91 -20.40
#